data_AF-A0A4U0ZWH6-F1
#
_entry.id   AF-A0A4U0ZWH6-F1
#
_cell.length_a   1.000
_cell.length_b   1.000
_cell.length_c   1.000
_cell.angle_alpha   90.00
_cell.angle_beta   90.00
_cell.angle_gamma   90.00
#
_symmetry.space_group_name_H-M   'P 1'
#
loop_
_entity.id
_entity.type
_entity.pdbx_description
1 polymer ?
#
loop_
_entity_poly.entity_id
_entity_poly.type
_entity_poly.pdbx_seq_one_letter_code
_entity_poly.pdbx_strand_id
1 'polypeptide(L)' 'MTVENRPPCPTCQGKKIIEGVCETSSEWSGSGDGADDMQCTPDQTCPTCNGKGYEE' A
#
# COMPACT_ATOMS: atom_id res chain seq x y z
N MET A 1 17.70 14.80 23.82
CA MET A 1 16.87 13.76 23.18
C MET A 1 17.59 13.39 21.89
N THR A 2 18.30 12.27 21.85
CA THR A 2 18.91 11.78 20.61
C THR A 2 17.76 11.23 19.76
N VAL A 3 17.19 12.08 18.92
CA VAL A 3 16.30 11.60 17.86
C VAL A 3 17.20 10.78 16.95
N GLU A 4 17.20 9.46 17.14
CA GLU A 4 17.66 8.53 16.12
C GLU A 4 16.75 8.77 14.92
N ASN A 5 17.20 9.68 14.06
CA ASN A 5 16.48 10.19 12.91
C ASN A 5 16.56 9.12 11.80
N ARG A 6 16.10 7.90 12.11
CA ARG A 6 16.09 6.80 11.14
C ARG A 6 15.19 7.24 10.00
N PRO A 7 15.70 7.25 8.76
CA PRO A 7 14.90 7.71 7.64
C PRO A 7 13.63 6.85 7.56
N PRO A 8 12.46 7.46 7.34
CA PRO A 8 11.24 6.71 7.15
C PRO A 8 11.43 5.80 5.94
N CYS A 9 10.96 4.56 6.03
CA CYS A 9 11.15 3.59 4.96
C CYS A 9 10.60 4.17 3.64
N PRO A 10 11.40 4.25 2.56
CA PRO A 10 11.00 4.95 1.33
C PRO A 10 9.78 4.32 0.67
N THR A 11 9.59 3.01 0.84
CA THR A 11 8.50 2.25 0.22
C THR A 11 7.15 2.51 0.88
N CYS A 12 7.09 2.57 2.21
CA CYS A 12 5.83 2.81 2.94
C CYS A 12 5.77 4.18 3.61
N GLN A 13 6.81 5.01 3.46
CA GLN A 13 6.95 6.34 4.09
C GLN A 13 6.63 6.34 5.59
N GLY A 14 7.05 5.29 6.32
CA GLY A 14 6.71 5.14 7.74
C GLY A 14 5.40 4.42 8.07
N LYS A 15 4.55 4.11 7.08
CA LYS A 15 3.25 3.45 7.28
C LYS A 15 3.33 1.98 7.67
N LYS A 16 4.50 1.33 7.55
CA LYS A 16 4.74 -0.10 7.86
C LYS A 16 4.01 -1.11 6.97
N ILE A 17 2.92 -0.69 6.33
CA ILE A 17 2.15 -1.42 5.34
C ILE A 17 2.15 -0.67 4.00
N ILE A 18 1.93 -1.41 2.93
CA ILE A 18 1.58 -0.89 1.61
C ILE A 18 0.06 -0.97 1.55
N GLU A 19 -0.58 0.19 1.50
CA GLU A 19 -2.03 0.26 1.38
C GLU A 19 -2.45 -0.35 0.05
N GLY A 20 -3.45 -1.22 0.15
CA GLY A 20 -4.11 -1.81 -0.99
C GLY A 20 -4.68 -0.74 -1.91
N VAL A 21 -4.37 -0.83 -3.20
CA VAL A 21 -5.00 -0.01 -4.23
C VAL A 21 -6.20 -0.75 -4.79
N CYS A 22 -7.34 -0.06 -4.86
CA CYS A 22 -8.51 -0.51 -5.60
C CYS A 22 -8.39 0.01 -7.03
N GLU A 23 -7.89 -0.83 -7.92
CA GLU A 23 -7.81 -0.52 -9.34
C GLU A 23 -9.10 -0.97 -10.02
N THR A 24 -9.80 -0.02 -10.65
CA THR A 24 -10.91 -0.37 -11.55
C THR A 24 -10.31 -0.68 -12.92
N SER A 25 -10.39 -1.94 -13.33
CA SER A 25 -9.86 -2.39 -14.61
C SER A 25 -10.79 -1.85 -15.72
N SER A 26 -10.53 -0.63 -16.17
CA SER A 26 -11.37 0.08 -17.16
C SER A 26 -11.35 -0.57 -18.55
N GLU A 27 -10.50 -1.58 -18.76
CA GLU A 27 -10.25 -2.27 -20.03
C GLU A 27 -11.42 -3.16 -20.50
N TRP A 28 -12.38 -3.48 -19.62
CA TRP A 28 -13.64 -4.17 -20.00
C TRP A 28 -14.88 -3.41 -19.49
N SER A 29 -14.97 -2.13 -19.85
CA SER A 29 -16.19 -1.32 -19.64
C SER A 29 -17.30 -1.74 -20.62
N GLY A 30 -17.79 -2.97 -20.46
CA GLY A 30 -19.06 -3.44 -21.00
C GLY A 30 -20.12 -3.37 -19.91
N SER A 31 -21.08 -2.44 -20.06
CA SER A 31 -22.24 -2.20 -19.20
C SER A 31 -22.62 -3.36 -18.26
N GLY A 32 -22.40 -3.18 -16.96
CA GLY A 32 -22.88 -4.08 -15.91
C GLY A 32 -23.01 -3.32 -14.60
N ASP A 33 -24.24 -3.28 -14.09
CA ASP A 33 -24.58 -2.73 -12.77
C ASP A 33 -23.91 -3.60 -11.69
N GLY A 34 -22.74 -3.20 -11.20
CA GLY A 34 -21.97 -4.00 -10.25
C GLY A 34 -20.84 -3.21 -9.62
N ALA A 35 -21.03 -2.81 -8.37
CA ALA A 35 -19.94 -2.31 -7.51
C ALA A 35 -18.94 -3.42 -7.09
N ASP A 36 -18.94 -4.56 -7.80
CA ASP A 36 -18.30 -5.83 -7.41
C ASP A 36 -17.00 -6.10 -8.18
N ASP A 37 -16.74 -5.39 -9.28
CA ASP A 37 -15.54 -5.57 -10.11
C ASP A 37 -14.33 -4.73 -9.65
N MET A 38 -14.42 -4.07 -8.50
CA MET A 38 -13.28 -3.39 -7.89
C MET A 38 -12.36 -4.42 -7.22
N GLN A 39 -11.34 -4.86 -7.95
CA GLN A 39 -10.30 -5.71 -7.37
C GLN A 39 -9.36 -4.86 -6.51
N CYS A 40 -9.71 -4.72 -5.24
CA CYS A 40 -8.83 -4.14 -4.25
C CYS A 40 -7.73 -5.12 -3.88
N THR A 41 -6.49 -4.71 -4.10
CA THR A 41 -5.37 -5.42 -3.46
C THR A 41 -5.50 -5.26 -1.94
N PRO A 42 -5.33 -6.31 -1.13
CA PRO A 42 -5.33 -6.17 0.32
C PRO A 42 -4.09 -5.40 0.78
N ASP A 43 -4.13 -4.80 1.97
CA ASP A 43 -2.94 -4.23 2.57
C ASP A 43 -1.87 -5.31 2.77
N GLN A 44 -0.64 -4.97 2.43
CA GLN A 44 0.49 -5.88 2.54
C GLN A 44 1.52 -5.28 3.48
N THR A 45 2.14 -6.12 4.31
CA THR A 45 3.25 -5.64 5.15
C THR A 45 4.38 -5.15 4.25
N CYS A 46 4.91 -3.94 4.53
CA CYS A 46 5.95 -3.36 3.71
C CYS A 46 7.19 -4.27 3.74
N PRO A 47 7.56 -4.90 2.61
CA PRO A 47 8.64 -5.88 2.59
C PRO A 47 10.01 -5.22 2.82
N THR A 48 10.14 -3.94 2.46
CA THR A 48 11.40 -3.18 2.59
C THR A 48 11.78 -2.96 4.04
N CYS A 49 10.83 -2.63 4.90
CA CYS A 49 11.08 -2.44 6.33
C CYS A 49 10.55 -3.57 7.20
N ASN A 50 9.97 -4.63 6.61
CA ASN A 50 9.35 -5.75 7.33
C ASN A 50 8.38 -5.30 8.44
N GLY A 51 7.60 -4.23 8.17
CA GLY A 51 6.69 -3.65 9.16
C GLY A 51 7.33 -2.76 10.24
N LYS A 52 8.64 -2.46 10.15
CA LYS A 52 9.34 -1.55 11.10
C LYS A 52 8.97 -0.08 10.89
N GLY A 53 8.79 0.34 9.63
CA GLY A 53 8.45 1.72 9.24
C GLY A 53 9.67 2.65 9.07
N TYR A 54 10.88 2.15 9.27
CA TYR A 54 12.13 2.88 9.10
C TYR A 54 13.18 1.96 8.49
N GLU A 55 14.18 2.54 7.83
CA GLU A 55 15.37 1.80 7.41
C GLU A 55 16.26 1.55 8.63
N GLU A 56 16.83 0.35 8.74
CA GLU A 56 17.80 -0.02 9.78
C GLU A 56 19.24 0.29 9.38
#